data_AF-A0A7S3U305-F1
#
_entry.id   AF-A0A7S3U305-F1
#
_cell.length_a   1.000
_cell.length_b   1.000
_cell.length_c   1.000
_cell.angle_alpha   90.00
_cell.angle_beta   90.00
_cell.angle_gamma   90.00
#
_symmetry.space_group_name_H-M   'P 1'
#
loop_
_entity.id
_entity.type
_entity.pdbx_description
1 polymer ?
#
loop_
_entity_poly.entity_id
_entity_poly.type
_entity_poly.pdbx_seq_one_letter_code
_entity_poly.pdbx_strand_id
1 'polypeptide(L)'
;LFNACLCCYNAVDLSDVVLCFKGRGQYLCLTYQGCVDVNTECLPIGMIDDDSNGSVCKLGLGCLTIGLTTDLSTPCYAFRQCLCFRQADQLLPDPSFGDAVTAPVCGC
;
A
#
# COMPACT_ATOMS: atom_id res chain seq x y z
N LEU A 1 -6.91 -8.39 10.08
CA LEU A 1 -5.85 -7.81 9.24
C LEU A 1 -4.58 -8.58 9.54
N PHE A 2 -3.99 -9.25 8.55
CA PHE A 2 -2.77 -10.03 8.72
C PHE A 2 -1.58 -9.09 8.94
N ASN A 3 -1.13 -8.96 10.19
CA ASN A 3 0.06 -8.20 10.52
C ASN A 3 1.25 -9.17 10.58
N ALA A 4 1.71 -9.62 9.41
CA ALA A 4 3.04 -10.23 9.28
C ALA A 4 4.11 -9.13 9.15
N CYS A 5 3.97 -8.06 9.94
CA CYS A 5 4.77 -6.84 9.90
C CYS A 5 5.26 -6.53 11.31
N LEU A 6 6.55 -6.23 11.46
CA LEU A 6 7.19 -5.91 12.74
C LEU A 6 6.90 -4.45 13.14
N CYS A 7 6.89 -3.54 12.17
CA CYS A 7 6.70 -2.12 12.36
C CYS A 7 5.32 -1.71 11.85
N CYS A 8 4.51 -1.07 12.70
CA CYS A 8 3.16 -0.59 12.36
C CYS A 8 2.97 0.83 12.91
N TYR A 9 2.46 1.73 12.07
CA TYR A 9 2.27 3.14 12.38
C TYR A 9 0.89 3.61 12.01
N ASN A 10 0.27 4.39 12.89
CA ASN A 10 -0.98 5.06 12.62
C ASN A 10 -0.83 6.55 12.95
N ALA A 11 -1.35 7.40 12.06
CA ALA A 11 -1.41 8.83 12.23
C ALA A 11 -2.81 9.33 11.88
N VAL A 12 -3.20 10.45 12.49
CA VAL A 12 -4.40 11.19 12.10
C VAL A 12 -3.95 12.38 11.25
N ASP A 13 -4.45 12.46 10.02
CA ASP A 13 -4.24 13.57 9.11
C ASP A 13 -5.61 14.21 8.78
N LEU A 14 -5.84 15.40 9.34
CA LEU A 14 -7.06 16.19 9.07
C LEU A 14 -6.90 17.13 7.87
N SER A 15 -5.70 17.26 7.32
CA SER A 15 -5.42 18.11 6.15
C SER A 15 -5.72 17.41 4.83
N ASP A 16 -5.80 16.09 4.84
CA ASP A 16 -6.09 15.25 3.68
C ASP A 16 -7.18 14.22 3.99
N VAL A 17 -8.42 14.58 3.64
CA VAL A 17 -9.63 13.81 3.96
C VAL A 17 -10.05 12.99 2.74
N VAL A 18 -9.75 11.69 2.77
CA VAL A 18 -10.29 10.70 1.82
C VAL A 18 -11.61 10.15 2.35
N LEU A 19 -12.63 10.09 1.49
CA LEU A 19 -13.98 9.69 1.90
C LEU A 19 -14.13 8.19 2.18
N CYS A 20 -13.43 7.32 1.45
CA CYS A 20 -13.52 5.87 1.67
C CYS A 20 -12.15 5.21 1.91
N PHE A 21 -11.33 5.01 0.88
CA PHE A 21 -10.09 4.24 1.05
C PHE A 21 -9.08 4.49 -0.06
N LYS A 22 -7.81 4.59 0.31
CA LYS A 22 -6.68 4.46 -0.59
C LYS A 22 -5.65 3.57 0.07
N GLY A 23 -5.04 2.66 -0.67
CA GLY A 23 -3.96 1.87 -0.10
C GLY A 23 -3.19 1.08 -1.13
N ARG A 24 -1.97 0.71 -0.78
CA ARG A 24 -1.12 -0.16 -1.57
C ARG A 24 -0.21 -0.96 -0.65
N GLY A 25 0.29 -2.09 -1.12
CA GLY A 25 1.23 -2.87 -0.35
C GLY A 25 1.66 -4.14 -1.06
N GLN A 26 2.54 -4.87 -0.40
CA GLN A 26 3.05 -6.17 -0.81
C GLN A 26 3.00 -7.14 0.37
N TYR A 27 2.61 -8.37 0.08
CA TYR A 27 2.61 -9.52 0.98
C TYR A 27 3.36 -10.67 0.31
N LEU A 28 4.61 -10.87 0.70
CA LEU A 28 5.57 -11.75 0.03
C LEU A 28 5.68 -11.42 -1.46
N CYS A 29 4.99 -12.18 -2.32
CA CYS A 29 4.94 -12.00 -3.75
C CYS A 29 3.64 -11.35 -4.26
N LEU A 30 2.66 -11.10 -3.39
CA LEU A 30 1.37 -10.53 -3.77
C LEU A 30 1.38 -9.02 -3.56
N THR A 31 1.20 -8.24 -4.62
CA THR A 31 0.99 -6.79 -4.52
C THR A 31 -0.50 -6.47 -4.56
N TYR A 32 -0.88 -5.37 -3.92
CA TYR A 32 -2.21 -4.81 -4.05
C TYR A 32 -2.15 -3.30 -4.12
N GLN A 33 -3.13 -2.72 -4.81
CA GLN A 33 -3.43 -1.30 -4.74
C GLN A 33 -4.93 -1.13 -4.86
N GLY A 34 -5.54 -0.43 -3.91
CA GLY A 34 -6.96 -0.11 -3.93
C GLY A 34 -7.19 1.38 -3.81
N CYS A 35 -8.21 1.86 -4.50
CA CYS A 35 -8.61 3.25 -4.49
C CYS A 35 -10.14 3.32 -4.62
N VAL A 36 -10.76 3.90 -3.60
CA VAL A 36 -12.16 4.29 -3.53
C VAL A 36 -12.13 5.73 -3.03
N ASP A 37 -11.64 6.61 -3.88
CA ASP A 37 -11.56 8.04 -3.61
C ASP A 37 -12.27 8.77 -4.74
N VAL A 38 -13.18 9.66 -4.38
CA VAL A 38 -13.99 10.44 -5.32
C VAL A 38 -13.11 11.39 -6.15
N ASN A 39 -11.94 11.76 -5.63
CA ASN A 39 -11.01 12.69 -6.27
C ASN A 39 -9.83 12.01 -6.97
N THR A 40 -9.84 10.69 -7.10
CA THR A 40 -8.74 9.94 -7.75
C THR A 40 -9.27 9.17 -8.96
N GLU A 41 -8.44 9.02 -9.99
CA GLU A 41 -8.77 8.18 -11.14
C GLU A 41 -9.09 6.74 -10.70
N CYS A 42 -10.08 6.15 -11.37
CA CYS A 42 -10.39 4.74 -11.22
C CYS A 42 -9.19 3.88 -11.60
N LEU A 43 -9.01 2.76 -10.91
CA LEU A 43 -7.96 1.82 -11.27
C LEU A 43 -8.32 1.10 -12.58
N PRO A 44 -7.33 0.78 -13.42
CA PRO A 44 -7.56 0.05 -14.67
C PRO A 44 -8.21 -1.31 -14.39
N ILE A 45 -9.01 -1.78 -15.35
CA ILE A 45 -9.73 -3.06 -15.28
C ILE A 45 -9.15 -4.01 -16.31
N GLY A 46 -8.98 -5.28 -15.93
CA GLY A 46 -8.43 -6.32 -16.81
C GLY A 46 -6.97 -6.62 -16.52
N MET A 47 -6.31 -7.31 -17.45
CA MET A 47 -4.88 -7.56 -17.36
C MET A 47 -4.13 -6.25 -17.56
N ILE A 48 -3.22 -5.94 -16.63
CA ILE A 48 -2.41 -4.74 -16.64
C ILE A 48 -0.98 -5.18 -16.91
N ASP A 49 -0.47 -4.80 -18.07
CA ASP A 49 0.94 -5.00 -18.41
C ASP A 49 1.76 -3.99 -17.61
N ASP A 50 2.65 -4.50 -16.76
CA ASP A 50 3.53 -3.71 -15.92
C ASP A 50 4.94 -4.25 -16.13
N ASP A 51 5.64 -3.71 -17.14
CA ASP A 51 6.99 -4.13 -17.51
C ASP A 51 8.05 -3.67 -16.50
N SER A 52 7.65 -3.08 -15.37
CA SER A 52 8.55 -2.58 -14.36
C SER A 52 8.95 -3.68 -13.35
N ASN A 53 10.26 -3.73 -13.08
CA ASN A 53 10.98 -4.53 -12.07
C ASN A 53 10.20 -5.68 -11.41
N GLY A 54 10.13 -6.82 -12.09
CA GLY A 54 9.80 -8.10 -11.44
C GLY A 54 8.32 -8.44 -11.33
N SER A 55 7.40 -7.61 -11.85
CA SER A 55 5.99 -7.95 -11.95
C SER A 55 5.77 -9.13 -12.90
N VAL A 56 5.05 -10.16 -12.44
CA VAL A 56 4.70 -11.36 -13.22
C VAL A 56 3.34 -11.20 -13.88
N CYS A 57 2.37 -10.68 -13.13
CA CYS A 57 1.04 -10.40 -13.63
C CYS A 57 0.34 -9.40 -12.71
N LYS A 58 -0.59 -8.62 -13.28
CA LYS A 58 -1.42 -7.69 -12.51
C LYS A 58 -2.83 -7.67 -13.10
N LEU A 59 -3.81 -7.81 -12.22
CA LEU A 59 -5.23 -7.87 -12.56
C LEU A 59 -5.97 -6.72 -11.88
N GLY A 60 -6.73 -5.97 -12.66
CA GLY A 60 -7.61 -4.90 -12.22
C GLY A 60 -9.07 -5.33 -12.11
N LEU A 61 -9.68 -5.01 -10.95
CA LEU A 61 -11.07 -5.30 -10.56
C LEU A 61 -11.88 -4.02 -10.29
N GLY A 62 -11.45 -2.88 -10.84
CA GLY A 62 -12.15 -1.57 -10.78
C GLY A 62 -11.71 -0.69 -9.61
N CYS A 63 -11.94 -1.13 -8.38
CA CYS A 63 -11.48 -0.42 -7.17
C CYS A 63 -10.22 -1.02 -6.54
N LEU A 64 -9.73 -2.11 -7.11
CA LEU A 64 -8.60 -2.89 -6.63
C LEU A 64 -7.79 -3.42 -7.80
N THR A 65 -6.48 -3.36 -7.69
CA THR A 65 -5.55 -4.15 -8.49
C THR A 65 -4.80 -5.09 -7.58
N ILE A 66 -4.59 -6.32 -8.05
CA ILE A 66 -3.80 -7.35 -7.37
C ILE A 66 -2.75 -7.80 -8.37
N GLY A 67 -1.51 -7.96 -7.93
CA GLY A 67 -0.44 -8.47 -8.78
C GLY A 67 0.42 -9.52 -8.10
N LEU A 68 1.21 -10.20 -8.91
CA LEU A 68 2.30 -11.07 -8.49
C LEU A 68 3.62 -10.42 -8.87
N THR A 69 4.58 -10.42 -7.97
CA THR A 69 5.94 -9.91 -8.19
C THR A 69 6.99 -10.92 -7.73
N THR A 70 8.15 -10.87 -8.37
CA THR A 70 9.38 -11.58 -8.00
C THR A 70 10.37 -10.70 -7.23
N ASP A 71 10.10 -9.40 -7.12
CA ASP A 71 10.89 -8.49 -6.28
C ASP A 71 10.54 -8.72 -4.81
N LEU A 72 11.46 -9.36 -4.08
CA LEU A 72 11.36 -9.66 -2.66
C LEU A 72 12.30 -8.80 -1.80
N SER A 73 12.83 -7.70 -2.35
CA SER A 73 13.68 -6.77 -1.61
C SER A 73 12.97 -6.19 -0.38
N THR A 74 11.66 -5.90 -0.51
CA THR A 74 10.79 -5.45 0.57
C THR A 74 9.55 -6.35 0.66
N PRO A 75 9.67 -7.55 1.27
CA PRO A 75 8.70 -8.62 1.04
C PRO A 75 7.33 -8.34 1.67
N CYS A 76 7.25 -7.54 2.74
CA CYS A 76 6.00 -7.24 3.41
C CYS A 76 5.96 -5.76 3.78
N TYR A 77 5.09 -5.00 3.13
CA TYR A 77 4.78 -3.63 3.49
C TYR A 77 3.35 -3.27 3.09
N ALA A 78 2.76 -2.28 3.75
CA ALA A 78 1.52 -1.68 3.31
C ALA A 78 1.41 -0.22 3.74
N PHE A 79 0.70 0.55 2.94
CA PHE A 79 0.32 1.93 3.16
C PHE A 79 -1.18 2.05 2.93
N ARG A 80 -1.89 2.67 3.88
CA ARG A 80 -3.35 2.80 3.82
C ARG A 80 -3.77 4.16 4.33
N GLN A 81 -4.83 4.68 3.75
CA GLN A 81 -5.52 5.86 4.22
C GLN A 81 -7.02 5.61 4.12
N CYS A 82 -7.72 5.89 5.21
CA CYS A 82 -9.18 5.83 5.34
C CYS A 82 -9.56 7.04 6.19
N LEU A 83 -10.70 7.69 5.94
CA LEU A 83 -11.19 8.89 6.64
C LEU A 83 -10.30 9.44 7.77
N CYS A 84 -9.43 10.40 7.44
CA CYS A 84 -8.50 11.08 8.36
C CYS A 84 -7.41 10.20 9.02
N PHE A 85 -7.38 8.89 8.80
CA PHE A 85 -6.36 7.97 9.31
C PHE A 85 -5.40 7.58 8.19
N ARG A 86 -4.10 7.67 8.48
CA ARG A 86 -3.01 7.09 7.67
C ARG A 86 -2.34 5.97 8.46
N GLN A 87 -2.09 4.86 7.80
CA GLN A 87 -1.37 3.71 8.34
C GLN A 87 -0.22 3.32 7.42
N ALA A 88 0.89 2.93 8.03
CA ALA A 88 1.95 2.22 7.33
C ALA A 88 2.43 1.02 8.15
N ASP A 89 2.74 -0.08 7.48
CA ASP A 89 3.28 -1.29 8.11
C ASP A 89 4.37 -1.91 7.25
N GLN A 90 5.40 -2.48 7.88
CA GLN A 90 6.49 -3.21 7.18
C GLN A 90 7.12 -4.28 8.06
N LEU A 91 7.63 -5.34 7.44
CA LEU A 91 8.32 -6.43 8.15
C LEU A 91 9.77 -6.07 8.50
N LEU A 92 10.48 -5.43 7.58
CA LEU A 92 11.88 -5.05 7.77
C LEU A 92 11.99 -3.54 8.01
N PRO A 93 12.86 -3.08 8.92
CA PRO A 93 13.07 -1.66 9.14
C PRO A 93 13.83 -1.03 7.96
N ASP A 94 13.11 -0.33 7.08
CA ASP A 94 13.70 0.60 6.11
C ASP A 94 13.79 2.02 6.74
N PRO A 95 14.88 2.78 6.47
CA PRO A 95 15.04 4.17 6.95
C PRO A 95 13.94 5.16 6.54
N SER A 96 13.08 4.88 5.55
CA SER A 96 11.91 5.74 5.30
C SER A 96 10.65 4.93 4.99
N PHE A 97 9.56 5.22 5.69
CA PHE A 97 8.20 4.85 5.24
C PHE A 97 7.74 5.70 4.03
N GLY A 98 8.68 6.37 3.35
CA GLY A 98 8.42 7.41 2.36
C GLY A 98 7.51 8.53 2.91
N ASP A 99 6.71 9.11 2.03
CA ASP A 99 5.76 10.19 2.35
C ASP A 99 4.48 9.71 3.07
N ALA A 100 4.34 8.41 3.33
CA ALA A 100 3.09 7.86 3.87
C ALA A 100 2.87 8.19 5.35
N VAL A 101 3.96 8.28 6.12
CA VAL A 101 3.96 8.71 7.53
C VAL A 101 5.25 9.49 7.77
N THR A 102 5.12 10.76 8.17
CA THR A 102 6.22 11.75 8.22
C THR A 102 7.32 11.45 9.24
N ALA A 103 7.12 10.51 10.16
CA ALA A 103 8.19 10.01 11.02
C ALA A 103 7.83 8.62 11.58
N PRO A 104 8.65 7.58 11.34
CA PRO A 104 8.56 6.35 12.12
C PRO A 104 9.13 6.55 13.52
N VAL A 105 8.37 6.19 14.54
CA VAL A 105 8.87 5.94 15.90
C VAL A 105 8.80 4.45 16.17
N CYS A 106 9.85 3.70 15.84
CA CYS A 106 9.88 2.29 16.20
C CYS A 106 9.86 2.24 17.73
N GLY A 107 8.75 1.79 18.30
CA GLY A 107 8.72 1.43 19.72
C GLY A 107 9.66 0.25 19.90
N CYS A 108 10.66 0.44 20.77
CA CYS A 108 11.52 -0.65 21.23
C CYS A 108 10.71 -1.74 21.93
#